data_AF-A0A2W2JXM5-F1
#
_entry.id   AF-A0A2W2JXM5-F1
#
_cell.length_a   1.000
_cell.length_b   1.000
_cell.length_c   1.000
_cell.angle_alpha   90.00
_cell.angle_beta   90.00
_cell.angle_gamma   90.00
#
_symmetry.space_group_name_H-M   'P 1'
#
loop_
_entity.id
_entity.type
_entity.pdbx_description
1 polymer ?
#
loop_
_entity_poly.entity_id
_entity_poly.type
_entity_poly.pdbx_seq_one_letter_code
_entity_poly.pdbx_strand_id
1 'polypeptide(L)'
;MDRMDRLEPMELTPPGDDIAGRADACAAAPLLNCLIREVAQPYPDPDGRRVYRLPGGGRLLRVGGGRRPVGPEVYAAGGWQRVGHTELVKLVAEELRRHTGLSNDELPAEMIDSRVAVAALLAARDRAAVPEDPYVRSEQALVTGHPYHPAPKARGGGPVASWLPYAPEAHARFPLVLLAVREDLVAEEGDTSALDALGQAPPGYRLLPAHPWQLD
;
A
#
# COMPACT_ATOMS: atom_id res chain seq x y z
N MET A 1 61.60 1.20 -10.86
CA MET A 1 60.76 0.44 -11.80
C MET A 1 59.89 -0.47 -10.95
N ASP A 2 58.86 0.11 -10.35
CA ASP A 2 57.76 -0.66 -9.79
C ASP A 2 56.51 0.21 -9.91
N ARG A 3 55.50 -0.36 -10.55
CA ARG A 3 54.37 0.34 -11.14
C ARG A 3 53.38 0.60 -10.00
N MET A 4 53.16 1.86 -9.65
CA MET A 4 52.03 2.26 -8.80
C MET A 4 50.74 1.91 -9.54
N ASP A 5 50.15 0.75 -9.22
CA ASP A 5 48.78 0.45 -9.57
C ASP A 5 47.89 1.42 -8.79
N ARG A 6 47.51 2.50 -9.48
CA ARG A 6 46.39 3.35 -9.09
C ARG A 6 45.13 2.48 -9.08
N LEU A 7 44.66 2.16 -7.88
CA LEU A 7 43.27 1.78 -7.69
C LEU A 7 42.43 3.04 -7.94
N GLU A 8 41.86 3.11 -9.14
CA GLU A 8 40.80 4.06 -9.48
C GLU A 8 39.66 3.92 -8.46
N PRO A 9 39.14 5.01 -7.89
CA PRO A 9 37.99 4.94 -7.01
C PRO A 9 36.76 4.57 -7.85
N MET A 10 36.24 3.36 -7.66
CA MET A 10 34.94 2.96 -8.19
C MET A 10 33.84 3.61 -7.34
N GLU A 11 33.64 4.91 -7.52
CA GLU A 11 32.45 5.62 -7.06
C GLU A 11 31.38 5.56 -8.15
N LEU A 12 30.46 4.59 -8.04
CA LEU A 12 29.11 4.71 -8.58
C LEU A 12 28.13 3.89 -7.74
N THR A 13 27.47 4.54 -6.77
CA THR A 13 26.16 4.11 -6.23
C THR A 13 25.29 5.37 -6.12
N PRO A 14 23.96 5.37 -6.39
CA PRO A 14 23.09 4.51 -7.23
C PRO A 14 22.15 5.36 -8.17
N PRO A 15 21.40 4.79 -9.14
CA PRO A 15 20.15 5.41 -9.55
C PRO A 15 19.07 5.02 -8.54
N GLY A 16 18.28 6.00 -8.08
CA GLY A 16 17.17 5.77 -7.13
C GLY A 16 16.31 4.57 -7.53
N ASP A 17 16.13 3.67 -6.58
CA ASP A 17 15.34 2.45 -6.67
C ASP A 17 13.93 2.78 -7.21
N ASP A 18 13.59 2.31 -8.42
CA ASP A 18 12.40 2.72 -9.18
C ASP A 18 11.12 2.61 -8.33
N ILE A 19 10.60 3.75 -7.89
CA ILE A 19 9.38 3.86 -7.09
C ILE A 19 8.22 3.18 -7.84
N ALA A 20 8.19 3.24 -9.17
CA ALA A 20 7.15 2.61 -9.95
C ALA A 20 7.22 1.08 -9.83
N GLY A 21 8.39 0.47 -10.04
CA GLY A 21 8.60 -0.97 -9.84
C GLY A 21 8.32 -1.43 -8.42
N ARG A 22 8.76 -0.67 -7.40
CA ARG A 22 8.47 -0.96 -5.98
C ARG A 22 6.96 -0.90 -5.69
N ALA A 23 6.26 0.09 -6.24
CA ALA A 23 4.82 0.24 -6.08
C ALA A 23 4.05 -0.90 -6.77
N ASP A 24 4.46 -1.28 -7.99
CA ASP A 24 3.88 -2.42 -8.71
C ASP A 24 4.03 -3.71 -7.92
N ALA A 25 5.23 -3.99 -7.38
CA ALA A 25 5.46 -5.19 -6.56
C ALA A 25 4.62 -5.18 -5.26
N CYS A 26 4.53 -4.03 -4.60
CA CYS A 26 3.75 -3.86 -3.37
C CYS A 26 2.25 -4.02 -3.60
N ALA A 27 1.72 -3.53 -4.73
CA ALA A 27 0.31 -3.60 -5.08
C ALA A 27 -0.09 -4.94 -5.71
N ALA A 28 0.82 -5.61 -6.43
CA ALA A 28 0.55 -6.91 -7.04
C ALA A 28 0.41 -8.05 -6.00
N ALA A 29 1.23 -8.05 -4.95
CA ALA A 29 1.23 -9.13 -3.95
C ALA A 29 -0.15 -9.37 -3.29
N PRO A 30 -0.86 -8.36 -2.74
CA PRO A 30 -2.17 -8.58 -2.12
C PRO A 30 -3.24 -8.98 -3.16
N LEU A 31 -3.17 -8.44 -4.38
CA LEU A 31 -4.06 -8.80 -5.48
C LEU A 31 -3.88 -10.27 -5.91
N LEU A 32 -2.63 -10.73 -6.05
CA LEU A 32 -2.30 -12.13 -6.32
C LEU A 32 -2.75 -13.05 -5.18
N ASN A 33 -2.58 -12.62 -3.93
CA ASN A 33 -3.04 -13.38 -2.77
C ASN A 33 -4.56 -13.56 -2.75
N CYS A 34 -5.35 -12.52 -3.07
CA CYS A 34 -6.79 -12.64 -3.25
C CYS A 34 -7.12 -13.67 -4.34
N LEU A 35 -6.57 -13.47 -5.54
CA LEU A 35 -6.85 -14.34 -6.68
C LEU A 35 -6.51 -15.81 -6.40
N ILE A 36 -5.32 -16.06 -5.83
CA ILE A 36 -4.83 -17.42 -5.53
C ILE A 36 -5.66 -18.07 -4.43
N ARG A 37 -6.05 -17.32 -3.40
CA ARG A 37 -6.81 -17.87 -2.27
C ARG A 37 -8.25 -18.18 -2.65
N GLU A 38 -8.87 -17.34 -3.47
CA GLU A 38 -10.32 -17.33 -3.63
C GLU A 38 -10.78 -17.97 -4.94
N VAL A 39 -9.97 -17.95 -6.01
CA VAL A 39 -10.42 -18.36 -7.35
C VAL A 39 -9.49 -19.37 -8.01
N ALA A 40 -8.17 -19.14 -7.94
CA ALA A 40 -7.22 -19.91 -8.71
C ALA A 40 -7.08 -21.35 -8.18
N GLN A 41 -6.93 -22.30 -9.09
CA GLN A 41 -6.76 -23.72 -8.76
C GLN A 41 -5.30 -24.12 -8.95
N PRO A 42 -4.64 -24.81 -8.01
CA PRO A 42 -3.28 -25.30 -8.22
C PRO A 42 -3.17 -26.13 -9.50
N TYR A 43 -2.12 -25.90 -10.29
CA TYR A 43 -1.85 -26.63 -11.53
C TYR A 43 -0.49 -27.32 -11.44
N PRO A 44 -0.40 -28.63 -11.73
CA PRO A 44 0.87 -29.35 -11.70
C PRO A 44 1.88 -28.75 -12.69
N ASP A 45 3.07 -28.46 -12.20
CA ASP A 45 4.19 -27.97 -13.01
C ASP A 45 5.39 -28.92 -12.82
N PRO A 46 5.93 -29.53 -13.90
CA PRO A 46 7.05 -30.45 -13.80
C PRO A 46 8.32 -29.84 -13.16
N ASP A 47 8.51 -28.53 -13.28
CA ASP A 47 9.64 -27.80 -12.70
C ASP A 47 9.38 -27.39 -11.23
N GLY A 48 8.25 -27.80 -10.64
CA GLY A 48 7.87 -27.49 -9.27
C GLY A 48 7.54 -26.01 -9.03
N ARG A 49 7.28 -25.23 -10.09
CA ARG A 49 6.93 -23.81 -9.96
C ARG A 49 5.49 -23.68 -9.48
N ARG A 50 5.19 -22.54 -8.82
CA ARG A 50 3.82 -22.22 -8.39
C ARG A 50 2.99 -21.77 -9.59
N VAL A 51 2.29 -22.72 -10.20
CA VAL A 51 1.37 -22.49 -11.32
C VAL A 51 -0.06 -22.72 -10.86
N TYR A 52 -0.96 -21.88 -11.36
CA TYR A 52 -2.38 -21.90 -11.06
C TYR A 52 -3.19 -21.80 -12.35
N ARG A 53 -4.29 -22.56 -12.43
CA ARG A 53 -5.31 -22.41 -13.45
C ARG A 53 -6.34 -21.39 -12.99
N LEU A 54 -6.64 -20.43 -13.85
CA LEU A 54 -7.71 -19.46 -13.68
C LEU A 54 -8.97 -20.01 -14.37
N PRO A 55 -9.97 -20.52 -13.63
CA PRO A 55 -11.09 -21.29 -14.19
C PRO A 55 -11.99 -20.50 -15.14
N GLY A 56 -12.22 -19.21 -14.90
CA GLY A 56 -13.04 -18.33 -15.73
C GLY A 56 -12.39 -18.08 -17.08
N GLY A 57 -11.11 -17.72 -17.10
CA GLY A 57 -10.31 -17.44 -18.31
C GLY A 57 -9.74 -18.68 -19.02
N GLY A 58 -9.60 -19.80 -18.32
CA GLY A 58 -8.82 -20.96 -18.77
C GLY A 58 -7.31 -20.70 -18.85
N ARG A 59 -6.83 -19.54 -18.38
CA ARG A 59 -5.42 -19.13 -18.45
C ARG A 59 -4.61 -19.81 -17.34
N LEU A 60 -3.32 -20.01 -17.58
CA LEU A 60 -2.37 -20.40 -16.54
C LEU A 60 -1.63 -19.16 -16.03
N LEU A 61 -1.58 -19.01 -14.72
CA LEU A 61 -0.86 -17.98 -13.98
C LEU A 61 0.30 -18.63 -13.23
N ARG A 62 1.51 -18.12 -13.41
CA ARG A 62 2.70 -18.49 -12.65
C ARG A 62 3.14 -17.33 -11.78
N VAL A 63 3.55 -17.61 -10.55
CA VAL A 63 4.07 -16.61 -9.62
C VAL A 63 5.32 -17.14 -8.91
N GLY A 64 6.22 -16.23 -8.55
CA GLY A 64 7.31 -16.49 -7.62
C GLY A 64 6.92 -16.15 -6.18
N GLY A 65 7.85 -16.39 -5.24
CA GLY A 65 7.68 -16.06 -3.83
C GLY A 65 6.73 -16.98 -3.06
N GLY A 66 6.53 -16.68 -1.78
CA GLY A 66 5.65 -17.42 -0.87
C GLY A 66 4.46 -16.57 -0.41
N ARG A 67 4.48 -16.16 0.86
CA ARG A 67 3.48 -15.29 1.50
C ARG A 67 3.26 -13.95 0.78
N ARG A 68 4.26 -13.47 0.04
CA ARG A 68 4.18 -12.30 -0.85
C ARG A 68 4.52 -12.75 -2.27
N PRO A 69 3.53 -13.14 -3.08
CA PRO A 69 3.76 -13.54 -4.46
C PRO A 69 4.34 -12.39 -5.28
N VAL A 70 5.26 -12.70 -6.20
CA VAL A 70 5.96 -11.72 -7.03
C VAL A 70 6.10 -12.23 -8.47
N GLY A 71 6.40 -11.33 -9.39
CA GLY A 71 6.70 -11.65 -10.79
C GLY A 71 5.61 -12.49 -11.47
N PRO A 72 4.36 -12.03 -11.50
CA PRO A 72 3.29 -12.78 -12.14
C PRO A 72 3.52 -12.91 -13.64
N GLU A 73 3.30 -14.12 -14.16
CA GLU A 73 3.38 -14.44 -15.57
C GLU A 73 2.14 -15.21 -16.00
N VAL A 74 1.67 -14.98 -17.23
CA VAL A 74 0.57 -15.75 -17.83
C VAL A 74 1.08 -16.53 -19.03
N TYR A 75 0.58 -17.76 -19.19
CA TYR A 75 0.90 -18.55 -20.38
C TYR A 75 0.02 -18.10 -21.55
N ALA A 76 0.65 -17.57 -22.60
CA ALA A 76 -0.01 -17.06 -23.80
C ALA A 76 0.92 -17.19 -25.02
N ALA A 77 0.35 -17.43 -26.20
CA ALA A 77 1.10 -17.56 -27.47
C ALA A 77 2.28 -18.56 -27.39
N GLY A 78 2.10 -19.68 -26.67
CA GLY A 78 3.10 -20.74 -26.53
C GLY A 78 4.21 -20.46 -25.50
N GLY A 79 4.16 -19.35 -24.75
CA GLY A 79 5.18 -19.01 -23.77
C GLY A 79 4.65 -18.30 -22.53
N TRP A 80 5.51 -18.21 -21.51
CA TRP A 80 5.23 -17.42 -20.31
C TRP A 80 5.55 -15.95 -20.55
N GLN A 81 4.59 -15.08 -20.27
CA GLN A 81 4.69 -13.64 -20.47
C GLN A 81 4.51 -12.91 -19.13
N ARG A 82 5.42 -11.98 -18.79
CA ARG A 82 5.27 -11.15 -17.59
C ARG A 82 4.01 -10.30 -17.64
N VAL A 83 3.39 -10.12 -16.49
CA VAL A 83 2.18 -9.31 -16.32
C VAL A 83 2.52 -8.09 -15.48
N GLY A 84 2.40 -6.90 -16.07
CA GLY A 84 2.47 -5.63 -15.34
C GLY A 84 1.21 -5.40 -14.48
N HIS A 85 1.27 -4.43 -13.56
CA HIS A 85 0.17 -4.20 -12.61
C HIS A 85 -1.19 -3.95 -13.30
N THR A 86 -1.24 -3.09 -14.33
CA THR A 86 -2.48 -2.81 -15.07
C THR A 86 -3.07 -4.06 -15.71
N GLU A 87 -2.23 -4.92 -16.26
CA GLU A 87 -2.68 -6.16 -16.91
C GLU A 87 -3.11 -7.21 -15.88
N LEU A 88 -2.50 -7.18 -14.70
CA LEU A 88 -2.94 -8.00 -13.56
C LEU A 88 -4.31 -7.54 -13.06
N VAL A 89 -4.55 -6.23 -12.94
CA VAL A 89 -5.87 -5.68 -12.56
C VAL A 89 -6.95 -6.15 -13.54
N LYS A 90 -6.70 -6.04 -14.85
CA LYS A 90 -7.63 -6.54 -15.88
C LYS A 90 -7.89 -8.04 -15.74
N LEU A 91 -6.83 -8.82 -15.54
CA LEU A 91 -6.92 -10.26 -15.36
C LEU A 91 -7.78 -10.62 -14.14
N VAL A 92 -7.52 -9.99 -12.99
CA VAL A 92 -8.28 -10.26 -11.76
C VAL A 92 -9.73 -9.84 -11.90
N ALA A 93 -10.00 -8.64 -12.42
CA ALA A 93 -11.36 -8.14 -12.60
C ALA A 93 -12.17 -9.05 -13.54
N GLU A 94 -11.57 -9.49 -14.65
CA GLU A 94 -12.21 -10.43 -15.57
C GLU A 94 -12.47 -11.78 -14.91
N GLU A 95 -11.49 -12.31 -14.20
CA GLU A 95 -11.60 -13.62 -13.54
C GLU A 95 -12.67 -13.60 -12.44
N LEU A 96 -12.71 -12.55 -11.61
CA LEU A 96 -13.74 -12.34 -10.58
C LEU A 96 -15.14 -12.18 -11.19
N ARG A 97 -15.27 -11.43 -12.29
CA ARG A 97 -16.56 -11.30 -12.99
C ARG A 97 -17.05 -12.65 -13.50
N ARG A 98 -16.18 -13.45 -14.09
CA ARG A 98 -16.52 -14.79 -14.59
C ARG A 98 -16.83 -15.77 -13.44
N HIS A 99 -16.17 -15.62 -12.31
CA HIS A 99 -16.36 -16.48 -11.14
C HIS A 99 -17.66 -16.18 -10.38
N THR A 100 -17.99 -14.90 -10.21
CA THR A 100 -19.15 -14.46 -9.41
C THR A 100 -20.41 -14.21 -10.25
N GLY A 101 -20.25 -13.97 -11.57
CA GLY A 101 -21.33 -13.51 -12.44
C GLY A 101 -21.69 -12.04 -12.26
N LEU A 102 -20.97 -11.29 -11.41
CA LEU A 102 -21.26 -9.89 -11.09
C LEU A 102 -20.21 -8.96 -11.69
N SER A 103 -20.66 -7.83 -12.25
CA SER A 103 -19.79 -6.72 -12.66
C SER A 103 -19.58 -5.77 -11.48
N ASN A 104 -18.34 -5.32 -11.30
CA ASN A 104 -17.98 -4.22 -10.42
C ASN A 104 -16.97 -3.34 -11.16
N ASP A 105 -17.45 -2.20 -11.66
CA ASP A 105 -16.65 -1.29 -12.49
C ASP A 105 -15.77 -0.37 -11.63
N GLU A 106 -16.05 -0.24 -10.33
CA GLU A 106 -15.28 0.56 -9.38
C GLU A 106 -14.02 -0.19 -8.92
N LEU A 107 -14.12 -1.51 -8.72
CA LEU A 107 -13.04 -2.33 -8.18
C LEU A 107 -11.71 -2.22 -8.98
N PRO A 108 -11.68 -2.26 -10.32
CA PRO A 108 -10.44 -2.02 -11.07
C PRO A 108 -9.85 -0.64 -10.81
N ALA A 109 -10.69 0.40 -10.66
CA ALA A 109 -10.23 1.75 -10.35
C ALA A 109 -9.61 1.78 -8.95
N GLU A 110 -10.26 1.17 -7.95
CA GLU A 110 -9.71 1.07 -6.60
C GLU A 110 -8.36 0.33 -6.55
N MET A 111 -8.19 -0.75 -7.32
CA MET A 111 -6.91 -1.47 -7.41
C MET A 111 -5.80 -0.57 -7.98
N ILE A 112 -6.10 0.21 -9.02
CA ILE A 112 -5.17 1.18 -9.61
C ILE A 112 -4.86 2.30 -8.61
N ASP A 113 -5.88 2.86 -7.96
CA ASP A 113 -5.73 3.92 -6.96
C ASP A 113 -4.91 3.46 -5.77
N SER A 114 -5.09 2.20 -5.33
CA SER A 114 -4.26 1.58 -4.29
C SER A 114 -2.79 1.56 -4.69
N ARG A 115 -2.46 1.25 -5.95
CA ARG A 115 -1.08 1.31 -6.45
C ARG A 115 -0.54 2.73 -6.52
N VAL A 116 -1.36 3.70 -6.95
CA VAL A 116 -1.00 5.13 -6.97
C VAL A 116 -0.70 5.63 -5.56
N ALA A 117 -1.54 5.28 -4.58
CA ALA A 117 -1.34 5.59 -3.18
C ALA A 117 -0.02 5.01 -2.65
N VAL A 118 0.28 3.73 -2.94
CA VAL A 118 1.55 3.11 -2.56
C VAL A 118 2.74 3.85 -3.17
N ALA A 119 2.69 4.23 -4.45
CA ALA A 119 3.77 4.97 -5.10
C ALA A 119 4.02 6.32 -4.41
N ALA A 120 2.96 7.05 -4.08
CA ALA A 120 3.07 8.33 -3.36
C ALA A 120 3.62 8.16 -1.94
N LEU A 121 3.19 7.11 -1.22
CA LEU A 121 3.72 6.77 0.10
C LEU A 121 5.22 6.47 0.03
N LEU A 122 5.67 5.65 -0.92
CA LEU A 122 7.08 5.33 -1.12
C LEU A 122 7.89 6.59 -1.45
N ALA A 123 7.38 7.44 -2.34
CA ALA A 123 8.02 8.71 -2.70
C ALA A 123 8.15 9.68 -1.50
N ALA A 124 7.13 9.75 -0.64
CA ALA A 124 7.16 10.57 0.56
C ALA A 124 8.16 10.01 1.60
N ARG A 125 8.17 8.69 1.81
CA ARG A 125 9.10 8.01 2.73
C ARG A 125 10.56 8.22 2.34
N ASP A 126 10.88 8.18 1.05
CA ASP A 126 12.25 8.36 0.57
C ASP A 126 12.79 9.77 0.90
N ARG A 127 11.92 10.73 1.26
CA ARG A 127 12.27 12.11 1.65
C ARG A 127 12.10 12.38 3.15
N ALA A 128 11.59 11.43 3.91
CA ALA A 128 11.28 11.61 5.33
C ALA A 128 12.27 10.86 6.22
N ALA A 129 12.62 11.46 7.37
CA ALA A 129 13.42 10.77 8.37
C ALA A 129 12.66 9.54 8.89
N VAL A 130 13.35 8.39 8.94
CA VAL A 130 12.78 7.17 9.53
C VAL A 130 12.65 7.36 11.03
N PRO A 131 11.49 7.05 11.66
CA PRO A 131 11.37 7.13 13.11
C PRO A 131 12.38 6.22 13.82
N GLU A 132 13.05 6.77 14.83
CA GLU A 132 13.99 6.02 15.66
C GLU A 132 13.29 5.06 16.62
N ASP A 133 12.13 5.45 17.15
CA ASP A 133 11.31 4.63 18.04
C ASP A 133 10.81 3.38 17.29
N PRO A 134 11.19 2.15 17.75
CA PRO A 134 10.74 0.91 17.12
C PRO A 134 9.23 0.73 17.09
N TYR A 135 8.51 1.21 18.12
CA TYR A 135 7.06 1.13 18.18
C TYR A 135 6.44 1.99 17.07
N VAL A 136 6.81 3.27 17.00
CA VAL A 136 6.34 4.19 15.94
C VAL A 136 6.72 3.66 14.56
N ARG A 137 7.96 3.18 14.39
CA ARG A 137 8.41 2.62 13.12
C ARG A 137 7.56 1.41 12.71
N SER A 138 7.16 0.57 13.66
CA SER A 138 6.31 -0.60 13.38
C SER A 138 4.91 -0.21 12.92
N GLU A 139 4.26 0.74 13.60
CA GLU A 139 2.96 1.30 13.21
C GLU A 139 3.01 1.94 11.82
N GLN A 140 4.13 2.58 11.48
CA GLN A 140 4.33 3.25 10.19
C GLN A 140 4.90 2.34 9.08
N ALA A 141 5.12 1.04 9.34
CA ALA A 141 5.75 0.13 8.37
C ALA A 141 4.77 -0.53 7.38
N LEU A 142 3.46 -0.42 7.59
CA LEU A 142 2.46 -1.17 6.82
C LEU A 142 2.13 -0.52 5.45
N VAL A 143 3.14 -0.32 4.60
CA VAL A 143 3.02 0.35 3.29
C VAL A 143 2.13 -0.44 2.31
N THR A 144 2.17 -1.77 2.32
CA THR A 144 1.36 -2.61 1.44
C THR A 144 -0.10 -2.76 1.88
N GLY A 145 -0.40 -2.43 3.14
CA GLY A 145 -1.73 -2.63 3.72
C GLY A 145 -2.09 -4.12 3.90
N HIS A 146 -3.39 -4.43 3.87
CA HIS A 146 -3.90 -5.78 4.11
C HIS A 146 -3.42 -6.77 3.03
N PRO A 147 -2.80 -7.92 3.39
CA PRO A 147 -2.16 -8.82 2.43
C PRO A 147 -3.12 -9.67 1.60
N TYR A 148 -4.42 -9.63 1.90
CA TYR A 148 -5.50 -10.32 1.18
C TYR A 148 -6.67 -9.36 0.94
N HIS A 149 -6.38 -8.19 0.35
CA HIS A 149 -7.40 -7.24 -0.09
C HIS A 149 -6.99 -6.74 -1.49
N PRO A 150 -7.89 -6.59 -2.46
CA PRO A 150 -7.53 -6.20 -3.83
C PRO A 150 -7.00 -4.76 -3.92
N ALA A 151 -7.49 -3.86 -3.06
CA ALA A 151 -7.17 -2.44 -3.07
C ALA A 151 -6.82 -1.90 -1.66
N PRO A 152 -5.80 -2.46 -0.96
CA PRO A 152 -5.60 -2.23 0.47
C PRO A 152 -5.20 -0.79 0.85
N LYS A 153 -4.81 0.03 -0.14
CA LYS A 153 -4.45 1.44 0.03
C LYS A 153 -5.36 2.39 -0.75
N ALA A 154 -6.43 1.90 -1.37
CA ALA A 154 -7.47 2.78 -1.86
C ALA A 154 -8.11 3.50 -0.66
N ARG A 155 -8.17 4.83 -0.73
CA ARG A 155 -8.81 5.67 0.28
C ARG A 155 -9.87 6.48 -0.42
N GLY A 156 -11.15 6.14 -0.26
CA GLY A 156 -12.29 6.83 -0.89
C GLY A 156 -12.50 8.29 -0.42
N GLY A 157 -11.56 8.87 0.33
CA GLY A 157 -11.63 10.21 0.92
C GLY A 157 -11.04 11.33 0.05
N GLY A 158 -10.75 11.07 -1.23
CA GLY A 158 -10.26 12.09 -2.16
C GLY A 158 -8.80 11.91 -2.60
N PRO A 159 -8.24 12.90 -3.31
CA PRO A 159 -6.95 12.77 -3.98
C PRO A 159 -5.83 12.54 -2.98
N VAL A 160 -4.78 11.82 -3.38
CA VAL A 160 -3.63 11.47 -2.52
C VAL A 160 -3.10 12.66 -1.72
N ALA A 161 -3.01 13.84 -2.36
CA ALA A 161 -2.50 15.05 -1.73
C ALA A 161 -3.29 15.51 -0.50
N SER A 162 -4.59 15.18 -0.37
CA SER A 162 -5.40 15.62 0.76
C SER A 162 -5.07 14.86 2.05
N TRP A 163 -4.72 13.57 1.95
CA TRP A 163 -4.47 12.72 3.12
C TRP A 163 -2.99 12.38 3.33
N LEU A 164 -2.13 12.54 2.32
CA LEU A 164 -0.71 12.18 2.40
C LEU A 164 0.04 12.89 3.54
N PRO A 165 -0.19 14.19 3.84
CA PRO A 165 0.42 14.87 4.99
C PRO A 165 0.05 14.25 6.34
N TYR A 166 -0.96 13.39 6.37
CA TYR A 166 -1.48 12.74 7.57
C TYR A 166 -1.27 11.22 7.55
N ALA A 167 -0.60 10.67 6.53
CA ALA A 167 -0.45 9.24 6.38
C ALA A 167 0.69 8.68 7.26
N PRO A 168 0.42 7.76 8.20
CA PRO A 168 1.48 7.15 9.01
C PRO A 168 2.52 6.44 8.13
N GLU A 169 2.09 5.83 7.03
CA GLU A 169 2.98 5.11 6.12
C GLU A 169 3.95 6.04 5.39
N ALA A 170 3.72 7.36 5.38
CA ALA A 170 4.63 8.36 4.84
C ALA A 170 5.66 8.88 5.87
N HIS A 171 5.70 8.29 7.07
CA HIS A 171 6.39 8.85 8.24
C HIS A 171 5.89 10.24 8.64
N ALA A 172 4.64 10.57 8.31
CA ALA A 172 4.07 11.87 8.59
C ALA A 172 4.00 12.13 10.10
N ARG A 173 4.21 13.40 10.45
CA ARG A 173 3.99 13.96 11.79
C ARG A 173 3.33 15.32 11.61
N PHE A 174 2.27 15.55 12.37
CA PHE A 174 1.49 16.77 12.31
C PHE A 174 0.92 17.08 13.69
N PRO A 175 0.75 18.37 14.05
CA PRO A 175 0.05 18.74 15.27
C PRO A 175 -1.45 18.48 15.13
N LEU A 176 -2.12 18.19 16.24
CA LEU A 176 -3.58 18.19 16.31
C LEU A 176 -4.11 19.62 16.21
N VAL A 177 -5.33 19.78 15.69
CA VAL A 177 -6.09 21.02 15.86
C VAL A 177 -6.82 20.95 17.19
N LEU A 178 -6.72 21.99 18.02
CA LEU A 178 -7.43 22.08 19.30
C LEU A 178 -8.60 23.05 19.16
N LEU A 179 -9.81 22.52 19.25
CA LEU A 179 -11.04 23.31 19.22
C LEU A 179 -11.43 23.70 20.65
N ALA A 180 -11.82 24.97 20.85
CA ALA A 180 -12.50 25.40 22.06
C ALA A 180 -14.01 25.17 21.87
N VAL A 181 -14.55 24.13 22.51
CA VAL A 181 -15.98 23.77 22.45
C VAL A 181 -16.65 24.18 23.74
N ARG A 182 -17.85 24.79 23.68
CA ARG A 182 -18.57 25.18 24.89
C ARG A 182 -18.85 23.97 25.77
N GLU A 183 -18.67 24.10 27.08
CA GLU A 183 -18.85 23.01 28.04
C GLU A 183 -20.25 22.35 27.95
N ASP A 184 -21.29 23.12 27.65
CA ASP A 184 -22.67 22.62 27.55
C ASP A 184 -22.97 21.84 26.27
N LEU A 185 -22.05 21.81 25.31
CA LEU A 185 -22.14 21.04 24.06
C LEU A 185 -21.24 19.80 24.05
N VAL A 186 -20.47 19.60 25.11
CA VAL A 186 -19.48 18.53 25.19
C VAL A 186 -20.12 17.27 25.77
N ALA A 187 -19.95 16.16 25.05
CA ALA A 187 -20.28 14.83 25.52
C ALA A 187 -18.97 14.07 25.79
N GLU A 188 -18.82 13.58 27.01
CA GLU A 188 -17.62 12.86 27.48
C GLU A 188 -18.03 11.57 28.19
N GLU A 189 -17.22 10.53 28.04
CA GLU A 189 -17.33 9.27 28.78
C GLU A 189 -15.91 8.75 29.05
N GLY A 190 -15.67 8.25 30.27
CA GLY A 190 -14.36 7.73 30.69
C GLY A 190 -13.44 8.79 31.29
N ASP A 191 -12.14 8.48 31.35
CA ASP A 191 -11.10 9.37 31.87
C ASP A 191 -10.51 10.24 30.75
N THR A 192 -10.77 11.54 30.83
CA THR A 192 -10.33 12.56 29.86
C THR A 192 -9.08 13.31 30.30
N SER A 193 -8.47 12.97 31.44
CA SER A 193 -7.32 13.69 32.01
C SER A 193 -6.09 13.75 31.09
N ALA A 194 -5.93 12.78 30.18
CA ALA A 194 -4.88 12.80 29.17
C ALA A 194 -4.96 14.04 28.24
N LEU A 195 -6.15 14.61 28.06
CA LEU A 195 -6.36 15.79 27.21
C LEU A 195 -5.89 17.09 27.87
N ASP A 196 -5.80 17.14 29.20
CA ASP A 196 -5.33 18.33 29.93
C ASP A 196 -3.88 18.69 29.58
N ALA A 197 -3.10 17.70 29.14
CA ALA A 197 -1.73 17.88 28.68
C ALA A 197 -1.64 18.63 27.33
N LEU A 198 -2.76 18.79 26.60
CA LEU A 198 -2.79 19.45 25.29
C LEU A 198 -2.89 20.98 25.40
N GLY A 199 -3.29 21.52 26.56
CA GLY A 199 -3.34 22.96 26.81
C GLY A 199 -4.51 23.38 27.69
N GLN A 200 -4.80 24.69 27.71
CA GLN A 200 -5.87 25.29 28.51
C GLN A 200 -6.91 25.96 27.62
N ALA A 201 -8.19 25.66 27.85
CA ALA A 201 -9.31 26.35 27.22
C ALA A 201 -9.70 27.62 27.99
N PRO A 202 -10.35 28.61 27.32
CA PRO A 202 -10.99 29.73 28.00
C PRO A 202 -12.10 29.27 28.97
N PRO A 203 -12.48 30.09 29.96
CA PRO A 203 -13.59 29.76 30.87
C PRO A 203 -14.90 29.48 30.12
N GLY A 204 -15.59 28.39 30.48
CA GLY A 204 -16.83 27.94 29.82
C GLY A 204 -16.61 27.10 28.56
N TYR A 205 -15.36 26.75 28.25
CA TYR A 205 -14.97 25.92 27.11
C TYR A 205 -14.09 24.74 27.55
N ARG A 206 -14.14 23.66 26.76
CA ARG A 206 -13.24 22.50 26.82
C ARG A 206 -12.39 22.44 25.55
N LEU A 207 -11.18 21.88 25.64
CA LEU A 207 -10.38 21.55 24.48
C LEU A 207 -10.84 20.22 23.89
N LEU A 208 -11.17 20.22 22.60
CA LEU A 208 -11.43 19.02 21.83
C LEU A 208 -10.35 18.89 20.75
N PRO A 209 -9.43 17.91 20.84
CA PRO A 209 -8.51 17.63 19.76
C PRO A 209 -9.26 17.06 18.56
N ALA A 210 -8.94 17.57 17.39
CA ALA A 210 -9.43 17.08 16.12
C ALA A 210 -8.26 16.80 15.17
N HIS A 211 -8.44 15.77 14.35
CA HIS A 211 -7.52 15.53 13.25
C HIS A 211 -7.68 16.68 12.23
N PRO A 212 -6.60 17.33 11.75
CA PRO A 212 -6.72 18.49 10.86
C PRO A 212 -7.58 18.21 9.63
N TRP A 213 -7.37 17.06 8.99
CA TRP A 213 -8.15 16.64 7.81
C TRP A 213 -9.65 16.40 8.05
N GLN A 214 -10.12 16.29 9.30
CA GLN A 214 -11.56 16.19 9.57
C GLN A 214 -12.26 17.56 9.59
N LEU A 215 -11.49 18.65 9.62
CA LEU A 215 -12.01 20.01 9.68
C LEU A 215 -11.96 20.74 8.33
N ASP A 216 -11.20 20.18 7.38
CA ASP A 216 -11.11 20.65 6.00
C ASP A 216 -12.24 20.07 5.14
#